data_AF-A0A2S5MT43-F1
#
_entry.id   AF-A0A2S5MT43-F1
#
_cell.length_a   1.000
_cell.length_b   1.000
_cell.length_c   1.000
_cell.angle_alpha   90.00
_cell.angle_beta   90.00
_cell.angle_gamma   90.00
#
_symmetry.space_group_name_H-M   'P 1'
#
loop_
_entity.id
_entity.type
_entity.pdbx_description
1 polymer ?
#
loop_
_entity_poly.entity_id
_entity_poly.type
_entity_poly.pdbx_seq_one_letter_code
_entity_poly.pdbx_strand_id
1 'polypeptide(L)'
;RSAIFVANADQDKTARDYIAQLSKAKVLSAPIVTTLEPLKAFYPAEPYHQDYLVRHPAQPYIVYNDLPKIEDLKRLFPTLYRESPALTN
;
A
#
# COMPACT_ATOMS: atom_id res chain seq x y z
N ARG A 1 9.03 -8.08 -4.91
CA ARG A 1 8.60 -9.09 -3.92
C ARG A 1 7.52 -8.48 -3.03
N SER A 2 6.60 -9.28 -2.48
CA SER A 2 5.64 -8.80 -1.49
C SER A 2 6.27 -8.89 -0.09
N ALA A 3 6.24 -7.80 0.67
CA ALA A 3 6.81 -7.74 2.01
C ALA A 3 6.15 -6.65 2.86
N ILE A 4 6.09 -6.86 4.16
CA ILE A 4 5.76 -5.85 5.18
C ILE A 4 6.98 -5.72 6.10
N PHE A 5 7.50 -4.51 6.22
CA PHE A 5 8.59 -4.19 7.14
C PHE A 5 8.02 -3.65 8.46
N VAL A 6 8.10 -4.45 9.51
CA VAL A 6 7.50 -4.15 10.81
C VAL A 6 8.48 -3.36 11.69
N ALA A 7 8.03 -2.24 12.23
CA ALA A 7 8.85 -1.35 13.07
C ALA A 7 8.73 -1.66 14.58
N ASN A 8 7.67 -2.37 14.99
CA ASN A 8 7.42 -2.73 16.38
C ASN A 8 6.55 -4.01 16.49
N ALA A 9 6.38 -4.49 17.72
CA ALA A 9 5.64 -5.71 18.02
C ALA A 9 4.14 -5.62 17.64
N ASP A 10 3.53 -4.45 17.80
CA ASP A 10 2.11 -4.25 17.47
C ASP A 10 1.86 -4.37 15.96
N GLN A 11 2.78 -3.82 15.15
CA GLN A 11 2.74 -3.98 13.69
C GLN A 11 2.96 -5.43 13.27
N ASP A 12 3.90 -6.15 13.88
CA ASP A 12 4.15 -7.58 13.61
C ASP A 12 2.91 -8.42 13.93
N LYS A 13 2.35 -8.24 15.13
CA LYS A 13 1.13 -8.96 15.54
C LYS A 13 -0.04 -8.65 14.61
N THR A 14 -0.29 -7.38 14.31
CA THR A 14 -1.40 -6.96 13.44
C THR A 14 -1.27 -7.55 12.05
N ALA A 15 -0.08 -7.53 11.45
CA ALA A 15 0.15 -8.09 10.13
C ALA A 15 -0.04 -9.62 10.10
N ARG A 16 0.46 -10.34 11.13
CA ARG A 16 0.27 -11.80 11.25
C ARG A 16 -1.20 -12.18 11.36
N ASP A 17 -1.92 -11.51 12.26
CA ASP A 17 -3.33 -11.78 12.52
C ASP A 17 -4.16 -11.57 11.25
N TYR A 18 -3.87 -10.50 10.49
CA TYR A 18 -4.60 -10.21 9.26
C TYR A 18 -4.27 -11.20 8.14
N ILE A 19 -3.00 -11.60 7.96
CA ILE A 19 -2.63 -12.67 7.02
C ILE A 19 -3.35 -13.98 7.37
N ALA A 20 -3.42 -14.33 8.66
CA ALA A 20 -4.14 -15.51 9.12
C ALA A 20 -5.65 -15.42 8.83
N GLN A 21 -6.26 -14.25 9.07
CA GLN A 21 -7.67 -14.00 8.77
C GLN A 21 -7.97 -14.19 7.27
N LEU A 22 -7.18 -13.57 6.39
CA LEU A 22 -7.36 -13.69 4.94
C LEU A 22 -7.13 -15.12 4.44
N SER A 23 -6.12 -15.81 4.97
CA SER A 23 -5.82 -17.19 4.64
C SER A 23 -6.97 -18.13 5.02
N LYS A 24 -7.56 -17.92 6.21
CA LYS A 24 -8.74 -18.67 6.67
C LYS A 24 -9.97 -18.39 5.81
N ALA A 25 -10.17 -17.13 5.42
CA ALA A 25 -11.28 -16.70 4.58
C ALA A 25 -11.15 -17.16 3.11
N LYS A 26 -9.95 -17.64 2.69
CA LYS A 26 -9.66 -18.08 1.32
C LYS A 26 -10.05 -17.02 0.26
N VAL A 27 -9.80 -15.75 0.58
CA VAL A 27 -10.09 -14.63 -0.34
C VAL A 27 -9.23 -14.65 -1.60
N LEU A 28 -8.07 -15.31 -1.54
CA LEU A 28 -7.17 -15.54 -2.67
C LEU A 28 -7.18 -17.02 -3.06
N SER A 29 -7.07 -17.30 -4.36
CA SER A 29 -7.01 -18.66 -4.90
C SER A 29 -5.69 -19.38 -4.56
N ALA A 30 -4.64 -18.64 -4.22
CA ALA A 30 -3.34 -19.14 -3.84
C ALA A 30 -2.91 -18.62 -2.46
N PRO A 31 -1.99 -19.32 -1.76
CA PRO A 31 -1.47 -18.88 -0.46
C PRO A 31 -0.84 -17.48 -0.50
N ILE A 32 -0.98 -16.73 0.59
CA ILE A 32 -0.30 -15.45 0.78
C ILE A 32 1.19 -15.71 1.04
N VAL A 33 2.05 -15.16 0.18
CA VAL A 33 3.52 -15.28 0.27
C VAL A 33 4.22 -14.01 0.78
N THR A 34 3.45 -13.02 1.25
CA THR A 34 3.98 -11.78 1.81
C THR A 34 4.85 -12.08 3.03
N THR A 35 6.11 -11.62 3.01
CA THR A 35 7.03 -11.80 4.14
C THR A 35 6.84 -10.71 5.19
N LEU A 36 7.08 -11.05 6.46
CA LEU A 36 7.15 -10.10 7.57
C LEU A 36 8.60 -10.00 8.03
N GLU A 37 9.18 -8.81 7.89
CA GLU A 37 10.60 -8.57 8.14
C GLU A 37 10.79 -7.36 9.07
N PRO A 38 11.77 -7.36 9.99
CA PRO A 38 12.07 -6.16 10.76
C PRO A 38 12.48 -5.00 9.84
N LEU A 39 11.94 -3.81 10.08
CA LEU A 39 12.39 -2.59 9.42
C LEU A 39 13.80 -2.24 9.90
N LYS A 40 14.81 -2.50 9.05
CA LYS A 40 16.22 -2.21 9.37
C LYS A 40 16.65 -0.81 8.95
N ALA A 41 16.30 -0.45 7.71
CA ALA A 41 16.62 0.84 7.11
C ALA A 41 15.65 1.13 5.97
N PHE A 42 15.43 2.40 5.67
CA PHE A 42 14.71 2.86 4.50
C PHE A 42 15.53 3.95 3.82
N TYR A 43 15.84 3.76 2.54
CA TYR A 43 16.60 4.71 1.74
C TYR A 43 15.62 5.42 0.82
N PRO A 44 15.44 6.75 0.95
CA PRO A 44 14.56 7.50 0.06
C PRO A 44 14.96 7.31 -1.41
N ALA A 45 13.98 7.10 -2.27
CA ALA A 45 14.18 7.17 -3.71
C ALA A 45 14.51 8.61 -4.14
N GLU A 46 15.07 8.74 -5.34
CA GLU A 46 15.47 10.02 -5.92
C GLU A 46 14.31 11.03 -6.00
N PRO A 47 14.59 12.36 -6.00
CA PRO A 47 13.56 13.38 -5.96
C PRO A 47 12.51 13.33 -7.09
N TYR A 48 12.89 12.79 -8.24
CA TYR A 48 11.97 12.64 -9.38
C TYR A 48 10.96 11.51 -9.20
N HIS A 49 11.22 10.55 -8.31
CA HIS A 49 10.26 9.51 -7.94
C HIS A 49 9.24 9.98 -6.90
N GLN A 50 9.54 11.03 -6.15
CA GLN A 50 8.64 11.57 -5.14
C GLN A 50 7.45 12.27 -5.81
N ASP A 51 6.25 12.07 -5.26
CA ASP A 51 5.00 12.67 -5.73
C ASP A 51 4.68 12.39 -7.21
N TYR A 52 5.18 11.27 -7.76
CA TYR A 52 5.16 11.00 -9.20
C TYR A 52 3.75 11.06 -9.81
N LEU A 53 2.75 10.46 -9.15
CA LEU A 53 1.36 10.51 -9.58
C LEU A 53 0.85 11.95 -9.71
N VAL A 54 1.16 12.79 -8.71
CA VAL A 54 0.71 14.18 -8.64
C VAL A 54 1.37 15.02 -9.72
N ARG A 55 2.67 14.78 -9.98
CA ARG A 55 3.44 15.52 -10.99
C ARG A 55 3.16 15.04 -12.42
N HIS A 56 2.68 13.81 -12.58
CA HIS A 56 2.49 13.18 -13.89
C HIS A 56 1.14 12.44 -14.02
N PRO A 57 0.00 13.11 -13.78
CA PRO A 57 -1.29 12.45 -13.66
C PRO A 57 -1.79 11.78 -14.95
N ALA A 58 -1.29 12.23 -16.11
CA ALA A 58 -1.65 11.69 -17.41
C ALA A 58 -0.70 10.58 -17.92
N GLN A 59 0.32 10.19 -17.13
CA GLN A 59 1.19 9.09 -17.55
C GLN A 59 0.38 7.79 -17.65
N PRO A 60 0.53 7.01 -18.74
CA PRO A 60 -0.26 5.80 -18.95
C PRO A 60 -0.20 4.84 -17.75
N TYR A 61 0.97 4.71 -17.12
CA TYR A 61 1.11 3.89 -15.92
C TYR A 61 0.17 4.33 -14.79
N ILE A 62 0.11 5.64 -14.51
CA ILE A 62 -0.78 6.22 -13.50
C ILE A 62 -2.24 5.99 -13.86
N VAL A 63 -2.61 6.30 -15.11
CA VAL A 63 -4.00 6.22 -15.59
C VAL A 63 -4.55 4.79 -15.48
N TYR A 64 -3.76 3.80 -15.90
CA TYR A 64 -4.23 2.42 -15.93
C TYR A 64 -4.08 1.68 -14.59
N ASN A 65 -3.10 2.06 -13.75
CA ASN A 65 -2.79 1.29 -12.54
C ASN A 65 -3.18 2.01 -11.25
N ASP A 66 -3.01 3.32 -11.16
CA ASP A 66 -3.11 4.03 -9.87
C ASP A 66 -4.41 4.81 -9.71
N LEU A 67 -4.91 5.47 -10.75
CA LEU A 67 -6.21 6.15 -10.68
C LEU A 67 -7.36 5.21 -10.29
N PRO A 68 -7.47 3.97 -10.81
CA PRO A 68 -8.52 3.04 -10.38
C PRO A 68 -8.45 2.73 -8.87
N LYS A 69 -7.24 2.65 -8.29
CA LYS A 69 -7.06 2.41 -6.86
C LYS A 69 -7.53 3.60 -6.01
N ILE A 70 -7.36 4.83 -6.51
CA ILE A 70 -7.86 6.04 -5.86
C ILE A 70 -9.39 6.09 -5.89
N GLU A 71 -10.00 5.77 -7.03
CA GLU A 71 -11.45 5.67 -7.15
C GLU A 71 -12.03 4.58 -6.23
N ASP A 72 -11.36 3.43 -6.14
CA ASP A 72 -11.73 2.37 -5.20
C ASP A 72 -11.59 2.81 -3.75
N LEU A 73 -10.55 3.57 -3.38
CA LEU A 73 -10.40 4.15 -2.04
C LEU A 73 -11.58 5.08 -1.72
N LYS A 74 -11.93 5.99 -2.65
CA LYS A 74 -13.06 6.92 -2.50
C LYS A 74 -14.38 6.18 -2.33
N ARG A 75 -14.59 5.11 -3.11
CA ARG A 75 -15.83 4.31 -3.11
C ARG A 75 -15.97 3.43 -1.87
N LEU A 76 -14.89 2.76 -1.45
CA LEU A 76 -14.90 1.79 -0.36
C LEU A 76 -14.75 2.43 1.02
N PHE A 77 -14.04 3.55 1.11
CA PHE A 77 -13.70 4.22 2.37
C PHE A 77 -13.95 5.74 2.30
N PRO A 78 -15.19 6.18 2.01
CA PRO A 78 -15.49 7.60 1.77
C PRO A 78 -15.18 8.49 3.00
N THR A 79 -15.24 7.96 4.22
CA THR A 79 -14.91 8.71 5.45
C THR A 79 -13.41 8.84 5.70
N LEU A 80 -12.58 8.03 5.05
CA LEU A 80 -11.12 8.07 5.14
C LEU A 80 -10.50 8.75 3.91
N TYR A 81 -11.24 8.84 2.81
CA TYR A 81 -10.79 9.48 1.59
C TYR A 81 -10.61 10.99 1.77
N ARG A 82 -9.58 11.53 1.11
CA ARG A 82 -9.28 12.96 1.04
C ARG A 82 -9.02 13.33 -0.42
N GLU A 83 -9.58 14.45 -0.87
CA GLU A 83 -9.35 14.93 -2.24
C GLU A 83 -7.89 15.35 -2.45
N SER A 84 -7.29 16.01 -1.45
CA SER A 84 -5.87 16.36 -1.46
C SER A 84 -5.03 15.27 -0.78
N PRO A 85 -3.91 14.84 -1.38
CA PRO A 85 -2.97 13.91 -0.76
C PRO A 85 -2.45 14.44 0.58
N ALA A 86 -2.29 13.55 1.56
CA ALA A 86 -1.85 13.94 2.91
C ALA A 86 -0.32 14.14 3.02
N LEU A 87 0.45 13.55 2.11
CA LEU A 87 1.91 13.52 2.14
C LEU A 87 2.44 13.80 0.73
N THR A 88 2.44 15.08 0.35
CA THR A 88 3.17 15.60 -0.81
C THR A 88 4.05 16.74 -0.34
N ASN A 89 5.23 16.88 -0.93
CA ASN A 89 6.10 18.02 -0.63
C ASN A 89 5.58 19.33 -1.24
#